data_AF-A0A9D5RFI3-F1
#
_entry.id   AF-A0A9D5RFI3-F1
#
_cell.length_a   1.000
_cell.length_b   1.000
_cell.length_c   1.000
_cell.angle_alpha   90.00
_cell.angle_beta   90.00
_cell.angle_gamma   90.00
#
_symmetry.space_group_name_H-M   'P 1'
#
loop_
_entity.id
_entity.type
_entity.pdbx_description
1 polymer ?
#
loop_
_entity_poly.entity_id
_entity_poly.type
_entity_poly.pdbx_seq_one_letter_code
_entity_poly.pdbx_strand_id
1 'polypeptide(L)' 'MANIDLTKYGITGTTEIIHNPSYESLYKDEMDPSLTGFDKGVETELGAVNVMTGIYTGRSPKDKYIVM' A
#
# COMPACT_ATOMS: atom_id res chain seq x y z
N MET A 1 -17.11 16.23 4.95
CA MET A 1 -16.52 14.88 5.01
C MET A 1 -16.45 14.47 6.46
N ALA A 2 -16.73 13.19 6.79
CA ALA A 2 -16.55 12.70 8.15
C ALA A 2 -15.05 12.70 8.49
N ASN A 3 -14.68 13.15 9.68
CA ASN A 3 -13.31 13.00 10.18
C ASN A 3 -13.00 11.51 10.32
N ILE A 4 -11.89 11.07 9.70
CA ILE A 4 -11.43 9.69 9.80
C ILE A 4 -10.64 9.56 11.09
N ASP A 5 -11.26 8.97 12.09
CA ASP A 5 -10.62 8.66 13.37
C ASP A 5 -10.05 7.23 13.33
N LEU A 6 -8.72 7.11 13.37
CA LEU A 6 -8.03 5.82 13.39
C LEU A 6 -7.79 5.29 14.82
N THR A 7 -8.01 6.11 15.85
CA THR A 7 -7.71 5.75 17.25
C THR A 7 -8.61 4.62 17.76
N LYS A 8 -9.83 4.50 17.24
CA LYS A 8 -10.74 3.36 17.48
C LYS A 8 -10.18 1.99 17.06
N TYR A 9 -9.18 1.97 16.19
CA TYR A 9 -8.47 0.75 15.77
C TYR A 9 -7.12 0.58 16.48
N GLY A 10 -6.79 1.46 17.43
CA GLY A 10 -5.52 1.45 18.16
C GLY A 10 -4.37 2.13 17.43
N ILE A 11 -4.62 2.84 16.32
CA ILE A 11 -3.57 3.56 15.57
C ILE A 11 -3.46 4.99 16.11
N THR A 12 -2.27 5.38 16.56
CA THR A 12 -1.97 6.70 17.12
C THR A 12 -0.71 7.30 16.48
N GLY A 13 -0.56 8.62 16.50
CA GLY A 13 0.64 9.28 15.97
C GLY A 13 0.69 9.37 14.45
N THR A 14 -0.43 9.17 13.77
CA THR A 14 -0.56 9.34 12.31
C THR A 14 -0.19 10.77 11.92
N THR A 15 0.79 10.91 11.03
CA THR A 15 1.27 12.20 10.51
C THR A 15 0.37 12.75 9.41
N GLU A 16 -0.18 11.87 8.56
CA GLU A 16 -1.02 12.23 7.42
C GLU A 16 -2.03 11.13 7.11
N ILE A 17 -3.20 11.51 6.59
CA ILE A 17 -4.22 10.59 6.10
C ILE A 17 -4.57 10.96 4.66
N ILE A 18 -4.18 10.10 3.72
CA ILE A 18 -4.59 10.18 2.32
C ILE A 18 -5.79 9.25 2.12
N HIS A 19 -6.98 9.82 1.87
CA HIS A 19 -8.23 9.07 1.75
C HIS A 19 -8.85 9.23 0.36
N ASN A 20 -9.22 8.10 -0.25
CA ASN A 20 -9.69 8.03 -1.64
C ASN A 20 -8.74 8.73 -2.63
N PRO A 21 -7.44 8.35 -2.66
CA PRO A 21 -6.51 8.92 -3.62
C PRO A 21 -6.97 8.65 -5.06
N SER A 22 -6.70 9.59 -5.96
CA SER A 22 -6.91 9.39 -7.39
C SER A 22 -5.84 8.45 -7.96
N TYR A 23 -6.11 7.87 -9.14
CA TYR A 23 -5.09 7.08 -9.85
C TYR A 23 -3.82 7.88 -10.18
N GLU A 24 -3.95 9.18 -10.45
CA GLU A 24 -2.81 10.05 -10.72
C GLU A 24 -1.94 10.24 -9.47
N SER A 25 -2.57 10.43 -8.29
CA SER A 25 -1.85 10.49 -7.02
C SER A 25 -1.14 9.16 -6.72
N LEU A 26 -1.84 8.03 -6.88
CA LEU A 26 -1.25 6.70 -6.69
C LEU A 26 -0.04 6.49 -7.60
N TYR A 27 -0.17 6.79 -8.89
CA TYR A 27 0.93 6.67 -9.84
C TYR A 27 2.15 7.50 -9.42
N LYS A 28 1.93 8.75 -9.01
CA LYS A 28 3.01 9.63 -8.56
C LYS A 28 3.70 9.07 -7.32
N ASP A 29 2.92 8.61 -6.35
CA ASP A 29 3.44 8.09 -5.08
C ASP A 29 4.22 6.77 -5.32
N GLU A 30 3.75 5.89 -6.21
CA GLU A 30 4.42 4.64 -6.59
C GLU A 30 5.74 4.87 -7.34
N MET A 31 5.89 6.01 -8.04
CA MET A 31 7.08 6.39 -8.80
C MET A 31 8.09 7.22 -8.00
N ASP A 32 7.90 7.40 -6.68
CA ASP A 32 8.83 8.13 -5.83
C ASP A 32 10.23 7.46 -5.84
N PRO A 33 11.29 8.17 -6.28
CA PRO A 33 12.64 7.60 -6.40
C PRO A 33 13.28 7.23 -5.05
N SER A 34 12.72 7.69 -3.93
CA SER A 34 13.15 7.34 -2.57
C SER A 34 12.66 5.96 -2.12
N LEU A 35 11.69 5.35 -2.82
CA LEU A 35 11.17 4.04 -2.49
C LEU A 35 12.22 2.95 -2.75
N THR A 36 12.30 2.01 -1.81
CA THR A 36 13.28 0.91 -1.83
C THR A 36 12.62 -0.42 -1.49
N GLY A 37 13.30 -1.53 -1.76
CA GLY A 37 12.78 -2.86 -1.47
C GLY A 37 11.51 -3.19 -2.26
N PHE A 38 10.47 -3.62 -1.55
CA PHE A 38 9.19 -4.06 -2.15
C PHE A 38 8.20 -2.93 -2.41
N ASP A 39 8.47 -1.73 -1.89
CA ASP A 39 7.62 -0.55 -2.11
C ASP A 39 7.91 0.13 -3.45
N LYS A 40 9.06 -0.18 -4.08
CA LYS A 40 9.47 0.44 -5.34
C LYS A 40 8.61 -0.02 -6.51
N GLY A 41 7.92 0.92 -7.14
CA GLY A 41 7.27 0.75 -8.45
C GLY A 41 8.23 0.89 -9.63
N VAL A 42 7.92 0.21 -10.72
CA VAL A 42 8.61 0.36 -12.01
C VAL A 42 7.58 0.50 -13.13
N GLU A 43 7.68 1.55 -13.92
CA GLU A 43 6.86 1.71 -15.13
C GLU A 43 7.31 0.72 -16.21
N THR A 44 6.37 -0.08 -16.70
CA THR A 44 6.58 -1.05 -17.79
C THR A 44 6.49 -0.37 -19.15
N GLU A 45 6.96 -1.05 -20.20
CA GLU A 45 6.82 -0.56 -21.59
C GLU A 45 5.36 -0.34 -22.04
N LEU A 46 4.41 -0.94 -21.32
CA LEU A 46 2.98 -0.80 -21.57
C LEU A 46 2.34 0.37 -20.79
N GLY A 47 3.13 1.14 -20.04
CA GLY A 47 2.66 2.26 -19.22
C GLY A 47 1.96 1.87 -17.93
N ALA A 48 2.02 0.59 -17.54
CA ALA A 48 1.50 0.11 -16.27
C ALA A 48 2.61 0.03 -15.21
N VAL A 49 2.28 0.28 -13.94
CA VAL A 49 3.21 0.11 -12.83
C VAL A 49 3.31 -1.36 -12.44
N ASN A 50 4.54 -1.85 -12.26
CA ASN A 50 4.84 -3.16 -11.71
C ASN A 50 5.58 -3.05 -10.36
N VAL A 51 5.27 -3.97 -9.45
CA VAL A 51 5.92 -4.11 -8.14
C VAL A 51 6.33 -5.56 -7.91
N MET A 52 7.31 -5.78 -7.04
CA MET A 52 7.79 -7.12 -6.67
C MET A 52 7.47 -7.43 -5.21
N THR A 53 6.85 -8.59 -4.94
CA THR A 53 6.40 -8.98 -3.59
C THR A 53 7.34 -9.95 -2.87
N GLY A 54 8.57 -10.10 -3.39
CA GLY A 54 9.58 -10.97 -2.82
C GLY A 54 9.19 -12.45 -2.83
N ILE A 55 9.30 -13.12 -1.68
CA ILE A 55 8.96 -14.54 -1.56
C ILE A 55 7.44 -14.79 -1.51
N TYR A 56 6.63 -13.76 -1.27
CA TYR A 56 5.18 -13.86 -1.15
C TYR A 56 4.51 -13.73 -2.52
N THR A 57 4.77 -14.69 -3.40
CA THR A 57 4.26 -14.74 -4.78
C THR A 57 2.88 -15.38 -4.90
N GLY A 58 2.24 -15.70 -3.77
CA GLY A 58 0.93 -16.33 -3.70
C GLY A 58 0.35 -16.28 -2.30
N ARG A 59 -0.81 -16.92 -2.12
CA ARG A 59 -1.46 -17.02 -0.81
C ARG A 59 -0.67 -17.96 0.11
N SER A 60 -0.76 -17.71 1.42
CA SER A 60 -0.27 -18.60 2.48
C SER A 60 -1.43 -19.22 3.28
N PRO A 61 -2.08 -20.30 2.81
CA PRO A 61 -3.26 -20.88 3.48
C PRO A 61 -3.00 -21.32 4.93
N LYS A 62 -1.75 -21.68 5.24
CA LYS A 62 -1.34 -22.15 6.58
C LYS A 62 -1.28 -21.04 7.62
N ASP A 63 -1.23 -19.78 7.19
CA ASP A 63 -1.14 -18.61 8.07
C ASP A 63 -2.50 -17.93 8.30
N LYS A 64 -3.60 -18.57 7.85
CA LYS A 64 -4.96 -18.07 8.05
C LYS A 64 -5.55 -18.62 9.35
N TYR A 65 -5.91 -17.72 10.26
CA TYR A 65 -6.54 -18.06 11.54
C TYR A 65 -7.91 -17.36 11.71
N ILE A 66 -8.77 -17.94 12.53
CA ILE A 66 -10.07 -17.37 12.93
C ILE A 66 -10.08 -17.32 14.46
N VAL A 67 -10.41 -16.16 15.03
CA VAL A 67 -10.57 -16.00 16.48
C VAL A 67 -11.73 -16.88 16.93
N MET A 68 -11.49 -17.75 17.91
CA MET A 68 -12.50 -18.60 18.54
C MET A 68 -13.30 -17.82 19.59
#